data_AF-A0A6I9T8Q4-F1
#
_entry.id   AF-A0A6I9T8Q4-F1
#
_cell.length_a   1.000
_cell.length_b   1.000
_cell.length_c   1.000
_cell.angle_alpha   90.00
_cell.angle_beta   90.00
_cell.angle_gamma   90.00
#
_symmetry.space_group_name_H-M   'P 1'
#
loop_
_entity.id
_entity.type
_entity.pdbx_description
1 polymer ?
#
loop_
_entity_poly.entity_id
_entity_poly.type
_entity_poly.pdbx_seq_one_letter_code
_entity_poly.pdbx_strand_id
1 'polypeptide(L)'
;MSLRRFPNRAASPSELPPPAASSRRPSSTAIWVWLLLSCTRRASAPNRNGSSTSRYCHPLSQFRCFGPSLKLILSSPAPNYTRQIVKEDKALVYQDWKECIKPLLDLDSFQLNPEFFTADEYIAAKSLVASRSFQVDEYHGSGMVPLADLFNHKTAAEDVHFTSVSSSSDSDAESGNGKRDADDENDGDDEPISPHPETEFSGGSYLEISSNSGNESTYLEMIIVRDVKAGSEVFNTYGSLGNAALLHRYGFTEPDNPFDILNLDLDIVVQWSSSLFSCRHSRRRLSVWRRLEYSGCVSEDSEYFEISYDGEPQVELLVLLYIMLLPDEEFHELDLALSATGEVKETPSLRLLGKERFLSSEDSEASKKLLLTRGVCQALFSLADARESLYGPNSLDNDIKSFTESSHITDPKLYHSLTLRISERRIIERLRSFADSGAGILRTAVGTRKRRRVERT
;
A
#
# COMPACT_ATOMS: atom_id res chain seq x y z
N MET A 1 -24.22 -11.20 -66.42
CA MET A 1 -23.61 -10.29 -67.40
C MET A 1 -22.11 -10.15 -67.10
N SER A 2 -21.30 -9.91 -68.13
CA SER A 2 -19.81 -9.77 -68.15
C SER A 2 -19.08 -9.46 -66.83
N LEU A 3 -18.04 -10.19 -66.42
CA LEU A 3 -16.71 -10.36 -67.07
C LEU A 3 -15.97 -9.06 -67.43
N ARG A 4 -14.94 -8.70 -66.65
CA ARG A 4 -13.63 -8.28 -67.18
C ARG A 4 -12.51 -8.95 -66.39
N ARG A 5 -11.48 -9.43 -67.10
CA ARG A 5 -10.28 -10.08 -66.57
C ARG A 5 -9.07 -9.12 -66.64
N PHE A 6 -8.18 -9.24 -65.65
CA PHE A 6 -6.70 -9.25 -65.70
C PHE A 6 -5.92 -8.63 -66.88
N PRO A 7 -4.70 -8.13 -66.62
CA PRO A 7 -3.55 -9.05 -66.74
C PRO A 7 -2.59 -9.06 -65.53
N ASN A 8 -2.17 -10.25 -65.12
CA ASN A 8 -0.92 -10.45 -64.40
C ASN A 8 0.28 -10.18 -65.31
N ARG A 9 1.39 -9.66 -64.77
CA ARG A 9 2.73 -10.07 -65.22
C ARG A 9 3.72 -10.04 -64.07
N ALA A 10 4.47 -11.12 -63.92
CA ALA A 10 5.38 -11.36 -62.80
C ALA A 10 6.81 -10.84 -63.08
N ALA A 11 7.52 -10.49 -62.01
CA ALA A 11 8.98 -10.56 -61.91
C ALA A 11 9.44 -10.49 -60.43
N SER A 12 9.71 -11.63 -59.81
CA SER A 12 10.72 -11.76 -58.75
C SER A 12 12.07 -12.04 -59.45
N PRO A 13 13.24 -11.62 -58.91
CA PRO A 13 13.81 -12.29 -57.72
C PRO A 13 14.72 -11.43 -56.79
N SER A 14 14.59 -11.63 -55.48
CA SER A 14 15.73 -11.83 -54.53
C SER A 14 15.23 -11.88 -53.09
N GLU A 15 14.90 -13.09 -52.61
CA GLU A 15 14.68 -13.30 -51.18
C GLU A 15 16.02 -13.25 -50.43
N LEU A 16 16.21 -12.22 -49.61
CA LEU A 16 17.17 -12.26 -48.50
C LEU A 16 16.50 -12.99 -47.33
N PRO A 17 17.12 -14.03 -46.74
CA PRO A 17 16.52 -14.74 -45.63
C PRO A 17 16.46 -13.83 -44.39
N PRO A 18 15.36 -13.86 -43.61
CA PRO A 18 15.32 -13.17 -42.33
C PRO A 18 16.32 -13.82 -41.35
N PRO A 19 16.91 -13.03 -40.42
CA PRO A 19 17.83 -13.59 -39.43
C PRO A 19 17.10 -14.60 -38.54
N ALA A 20 17.76 -15.72 -38.28
CA ALA A 20 17.21 -16.83 -37.50
C ALA A 20 17.06 -16.46 -36.02
N ALA A 21 15.95 -15.81 -35.67
CA ALA A 21 15.51 -15.68 -34.28
C ALA A 21 15.12 -17.08 -33.76
N SER A 22 15.95 -17.67 -32.90
CA SER A 22 15.66 -18.94 -32.25
C SER A 22 14.53 -18.75 -31.23
N SER A 23 13.29 -18.91 -31.69
CA SER A 23 12.07 -18.85 -30.88
C SER A 23 11.91 -20.08 -29.97
N ARG A 24 12.88 -20.32 -29.09
CA ARG A 24 12.75 -21.27 -27.97
C ARG A 24 11.85 -20.65 -26.89
N ARG A 25 10.55 -20.60 -27.18
CA ARG A 25 9.55 -20.42 -26.13
C ARG A 25 9.70 -21.59 -25.14
N PRO A 26 9.73 -21.36 -23.82
CA PRO A 26 9.67 -22.45 -22.87
C PRO A 26 8.38 -23.27 -23.10
N SER A 27 8.44 -24.58 -22.89
CA SER A 27 7.21 -25.37 -22.83
C SER A 27 6.35 -24.88 -21.68
N SER A 28 5.03 -25.03 -21.79
CA SER A 28 4.09 -24.68 -20.72
C SER A 28 4.50 -25.30 -19.37
N THR A 29 5.05 -26.52 -19.39
CA THR A 29 5.65 -27.21 -18.23
C THR A 29 6.66 -26.37 -17.45
N ALA A 30 7.55 -25.63 -18.11
CA ALA A 30 8.54 -24.81 -17.39
C ALA A 30 7.87 -23.63 -16.66
N ILE A 31 6.87 -23.00 -17.26
CA ILE A 31 6.09 -21.90 -16.65
C ILE A 31 5.32 -22.43 -15.42
N TRP A 32 4.72 -23.62 -15.52
CA TRP A 32 4.05 -24.28 -14.39
C TRP A 32 5.01 -24.66 -13.25
N VAL A 33 6.24 -25.09 -13.55
CA VAL A 33 7.28 -25.36 -12.54
C VAL A 33 7.70 -24.07 -11.82
N TRP A 34 7.84 -22.95 -12.55
CA TRP A 34 8.11 -21.64 -11.94
C TRP A 34 7.00 -21.15 -11.01
N LEU A 35 5.73 -21.33 -11.39
CA LEU A 35 4.58 -21.06 -10.52
C LEU A 35 4.56 -21.94 -9.28
N LEU A 36 4.72 -23.26 -9.45
CA LEU A 36 4.79 -24.21 -8.32
C LEU A 36 5.90 -23.84 -7.33
N LEU A 37 7.13 -23.64 -7.81
CA LEU A 37 8.27 -23.34 -6.93
C LEU A 37 8.19 -21.95 -6.26
N SER A 38 7.46 -21.00 -6.84
CA SER A 38 7.20 -19.70 -6.23
C SER A 38 6.10 -19.75 -5.15
N CYS A 39 5.18 -20.72 -5.23
CA CYS A 39 4.05 -20.86 -4.31
C CYS A 39 4.24 -21.98 -3.27
N THR A 40 5.14 -22.95 -3.46
CA THR A 40 5.34 -24.07 -2.51
C THR A 40 6.09 -23.64 -1.25
N ARG A 41 5.35 -23.09 -0.29
CA ARG A 41 5.73 -23.15 1.14
C ARG A 41 4.80 -24.08 1.96
N ARG A 42 4.29 -25.16 1.35
CA ARG A 42 3.62 -26.26 2.06
C ARG A 42 3.70 -27.60 1.33
N ALA A 43 3.64 -28.68 2.13
CA ALA A 43 3.85 -30.10 1.83
C ALA A 43 5.34 -30.51 1.68
N SER A 44 5.86 -31.53 2.38
CA SER A 44 5.27 -32.35 3.46
C SER A 44 6.38 -33.07 4.27
N ALA A 45 6.10 -33.44 5.53
CA ALA A 45 6.90 -34.40 6.28
C ALA A 45 5.98 -35.19 7.25
N PRO A 46 6.05 -36.54 7.28
CA PRO A 46 5.16 -37.34 8.12
C PRO A 46 5.61 -37.31 9.58
N ASN A 47 4.65 -37.11 10.49
CA ASN A 47 4.90 -37.03 11.91
C ASN A 47 5.06 -38.43 12.53
N ARG A 48 6.15 -38.68 13.26
CA ARG A 48 6.27 -39.81 14.20
C ARG A 48 6.89 -39.33 15.52
N ASN A 49 6.09 -39.45 16.58
CA ASN A 49 6.45 -39.45 18.00
C ASN A 49 6.87 -38.10 18.63
N GLY A 50 5.88 -37.27 18.93
CA GLY A 50 5.52 -37.00 20.33
C GLY A 50 6.47 -36.20 21.22
N SER A 51 6.40 -34.87 21.16
CA SER A 51 6.23 -34.03 22.36
C SER A 51 5.71 -32.65 21.95
N SER A 52 4.78 -32.10 22.75
CA SER A 52 4.00 -30.91 22.40
C SER A 52 4.59 -29.63 22.96
N THR A 53 4.97 -28.69 22.09
CA THR A 53 5.01 -27.25 22.41
C THR A 53 4.40 -26.49 21.24
N SER A 54 3.25 -25.86 21.48
CA SER A 54 2.60 -25.02 20.47
C SER A 54 3.37 -23.71 20.33
N ARG A 55 4.06 -23.53 19.19
CA ARG A 55 4.46 -22.20 18.72
C ARG A 55 3.39 -21.74 17.74
N TYR A 56 2.55 -20.82 18.17
CA TYR A 56 1.74 -20.02 17.28
C TYR A 56 2.69 -19.20 16.39
N CYS A 57 2.73 -19.52 15.10
CA CYS A 57 3.35 -18.64 14.10
C CYS A 57 2.34 -17.59 13.66
N HIS A 58 2.80 -16.34 13.51
CA HIS A 58 2.01 -15.21 13.06
C HIS A 58 1.43 -15.40 11.64
N PRO A 59 0.33 -14.70 11.28
CA PRO A 59 -0.32 -14.83 9.98
C PRO A 59 0.55 -14.39 8.80
N LEU A 60 0.14 -14.80 7.60
CA LEU A 60 0.91 -14.85 6.34
C LEU A 60 1.15 -13.48 5.64
N SER A 61 1.54 -12.44 6.37
CA SER A 61 1.80 -11.09 5.79
C SER A 61 3.15 -10.93 5.04
N GLN A 62 3.85 -12.02 4.72
CA GLN A 62 5.24 -11.99 4.21
C GLN A 62 5.46 -12.59 2.81
N PHE A 63 4.44 -12.63 1.95
CA PHE A 63 4.69 -12.67 0.51
C PHE A 63 5.03 -11.26 0.00
N ARG A 64 6.32 -10.90 0.05
CA ARG A 64 6.81 -9.65 -0.53
C ARG A 64 6.87 -9.77 -2.05
N CYS A 65 6.19 -8.86 -2.75
CA CYS A 65 6.26 -8.70 -4.20
C CYS A 65 7.34 -7.66 -4.57
N PHE A 66 8.37 -8.09 -5.30
CA PHE A 66 9.57 -7.32 -5.69
C PHE A 66 9.60 -6.93 -7.18
N GLY A 67 9.42 -5.65 -7.53
CA GLY A 67 9.18 -5.23 -8.92
C GLY A 67 10.38 -5.12 -9.87
N PRO A 68 10.13 -4.80 -11.17
CA PRO A 68 11.12 -4.79 -12.25
C PRO A 68 12.14 -3.63 -12.21
N SER A 69 12.03 -2.74 -11.25
CA SER A 69 12.69 -1.41 -11.27
C SER A 69 14.11 -1.39 -10.75
N LEU A 70 14.70 -2.56 -10.50
CA LEU A 70 16.07 -2.72 -10.02
C LEU A 70 17.11 -1.97 -10.89
N LYS A 71 16.84 -1.77 -12.19
CA LYS A 71 17.69 -0.98 -13.11
C LYS A 71 17.30 0.49 -13.26
N LEU A 72 16.11 0.93 -12.82
CA LEU A 72 15.69 2.33 -12.88
C LEU A 72 16.25 3.13 -11.70
N ILE A 73 16.06 2.60 -10.49
CA ILE A 73 16.32 3.32 -9.24
C ILE A 73 17.82 3.43 -8.93
N LEU A 74 18.64 2.44 -9.30
CA LEU A 74 20.07 2.41 -8.96
C LEU A 74 20.93 3.49 -9.65
N SER A 75 20.46 4.08 -10.76
CA SER A 75 21.21 5.02 -11.59
C SER A 75 20.65 6.45 -11.62
N SER A 76 19.55 6.72 -10.91
CA SER A 76 18.91 8.05 -10.85
C SER A 76 19.23 8.74 -9.51
N PRO A 77 19.09 10.07 -9.39
CA PRO A 77 19.08 10.77 -8.10
C PRO A 77 17.75 10.53 -7.38
N ALA A 78 17.35 9.27 -7.22
CA ALA A 78 16.21 8.88 -6.40
C ALA A 78 16.51 9.15 -4.91
N PRO A 79 15.49 9.25 -4.04
CA PRO A 79 15.68 9.39 -2.60
C PRO A 79 16.59 8.26 -2.07
N ASN A 80 17.47 8.59 -1.12
CA ASN A 80 18.46 7.64 -0.59
C ASN A 80 17.80 6.32 -0.12
N TYR A 81 16.62 6.42 0.49
CA TYR A 81 15.81 5.30 0.95
C TYR A 81 15.39 4.33 -0.17
N THR A 82 14.73 4.81 -1.23
CA THR A 82 14.29 3.96 -2.36
C THR A 82 15.47 3.25 -3.03
N ARG A 83 16.63 3.92 -3.10
CA ARG A 83 17.86 3.36 -3.65
C ARG A 83 18.52 2.34 -2.73
N GLN A 84 18.29 2.43 -1.43
CA GLN A 84 18.80 1.49 -0.43
C GLN A 84 17.99 0.19 -0.46
N ILE A 85 16.66 0.28 -0.38
CA ILE A 85 15.71 -0.86 -0.51
C ILE A 85 16.07 -1.72 -1.73
N VAL A 86 16.25 -1.10 -2.90
CA VAL A 86 16.54 -1.81 -4.16
C VAL A 86 17.86 -2.58 -4.13
N LYS A 87 18.85 -2.17 -3.33
CA LYS A 87 20.10 -2.93 -3.15
C LYS A 87 19.89 -4.11 -2.19
N GLU A 88 19.19 -3.88 -1.10
CA GLU A 88 18.87 -4.87 -0.07
C GLU A 88 18.02 -6.00 -0.67
N ASP A 89 16.92 -5.64 -1.34
CA ASP A 89 16.10 -6.57 -2.11
C ASP A 89 16.93 -7.39 -3.10
N LYS A 90 17.81 -6.75 -3.88
CA LYS A 90 18.65 -7.48 -4.84
C LYS A 90 19.58 -8.49 -4.15
N ALA A 91 20.10 -8.17 -2.96
CA ALA A 91 20.92 -9.09 -2.17
C ALA A 91 20.08 -10.26 -1.61
N LEU A 92 18.88 -9.98 -1.09
CA LEU A 92 17.94 -10.99 -0.61
C LEU A 92 17.49 -11.93 -1.74
N VAL A 93 17.10 -11.38 -2.90
CA VAL A 93 16.71 -12.15 -4.10
C VAL A 93 17.84 -13.08 -4.57
N TYR A 94 19.09 -12.63 -4.51
CA TYR A 94 20.25 -13.46 -4.85
C TYR A 94 20.48 -14.58 -3.82
N GLN A 95 20.24 -14.31 -2.54
CA GLN A 95 20.32 -15.33 -1.49
C GLN A 95 19.18 -16.35 -1.61
N ASP A 96 17.94 -15.92 -1.87
CA ASP A 96 16.79 -16.78 -2.18
C ASP A 96 17.12 -17.73 -3.35
N TRP A 97 17.68 -17.21 -4.44
CA TRP A 97 18.11 -18.02 -5.58
C TRP A 97 19.16 -19.07 -5.17
N LYS A 98 20.14 -18.67 -4.37
CA LYS A 98 21.25 -19.53 -3.93
C LYS A 98 20.80 -20.62 -2.95
N GLU A 99 19.81 -20.34 -2.10
CA GLU A 99 19.30 -21.28 -1.09
C GLU A 99 18.16 -22.16 -1.61
N CYS A 100 17.29 -21.64 -2.47
CA CYS A 100 16.07 -22.33 -2.89
C CYS A 100 16.14 -22.87 -4.34
N ILE A 101 16.72 -22.13 -5.28
CA ILE A 101 16.70 -22.51 -6.70
C ILE A 101 17.94 -23.31 -7.08
N LYS A 102 19.12 -22.86 -6.68
CA LYS A 102 20.38 -23.53 -7.02
C LYS A 102 20.40 -25.01 -6.62
N PRO A 103 19.95 -25.43 -5.42
CA PRO A 103 19.95 -26.86 -5.05
C PRO A 103 19.00 -27.72 -5.90
N LEU A 104 17.98 -27.13 -6.54
CA LEU A 104 17.06 -27.85 -7.42
C LEU A 104 17.68 -28.15 -8.79
N LEU A 105 18.72 -27.42 -9.20
CA LEU A 105 19.48 -27.69 -10.42
C LEU A 105 20.40 -28.90 -10.25
N ASP A 106 20.82 -29.19 -9.01
CA ASP A 106 21.64 -30.35 -8.66
C ASP A 106 20.78 -31.62 -8.44
N LEU A 107 19.44 -31.54 -8.58
CA LEU A 107 18.52 -32.67 -8.43
C LEU A 107 18.08 -33.25 -9.79
N ASP A 108 18.61 -34.43 -10.12
CA ASP A 108 18.28 -35.20 -11.34
C ASP A 108 16.77 -35.40 -11.58
N SER A 109 15.95 -35.36 -10.52
CA SER A 109 14.50 -35.56 -10.59
C SER A 109 13.75 -34.49 -11.37
N PHE A 110 14.27 -33.26 -11.47
CA PHE A 110 13.58 -32.16 -12.13
C PHE A 110 14.01 -31.90 -13.58
N GLN A 111 15.17 -32.43 -14.02
CA GLN A 111 15.70 -32.29 -15.39
C GLN A 111 15.70 -30.84 -15.92
N LEU A 112 16.00 -29.87 -15.06
CA LEU A 112 16.00 -28.45 -15.40
C LEU A 112 17.21 -28.10 -16.28
N ASN A 113 17.01 -27.29 -17.33
CA ASN A 113 18.14 -26.71 -18.07
C ASN A 113 18.69 -25.50 -17.30
N PRO A 114 19.94 -25.53 -16.78
CA PRO A 114 20.49 -24.46 -15.95
C PRO A 114 20.54 -23.08 -16.64
N GLU A 115 20.54 -23.03 -17.98
CA GLU A 115 20.53 -21.79 -18.76
C GLU A 115 19.33 -20.88 -18.42
N PHE A 116 18.17 -21.46 -18.06
CA PHE A 116 16.95 -20.71 -17.73
C PHE A 116 16.77 -20.43 -16.22
N PHE A 117 17.70 -20.88 -15.38
CA PHE A 117 17.61 -20.76 -13.91
C PHE A 117 18.83 -20.04 -13.33
N THR A 118 19.40 -19.10 -14.08
CA THR A 118 20.45 -18.20 -13.58
C THR A 118 19.88 -17.22 -12.55
N ALA A 119 20.75 -16.57 -11.78
CA ALA A 119 20.32 -15.53 -10.84
C ALA A 119 19.64 -14.34 -11.53
N ASP A 120 20.05 -13.98 -12.75
CA ASP A 120 19.44 -12.89 -13.50
C ASP A 120 18.05 -13.27 -14.05
N GLU A 121 17.86 -14.52 -14.49
CA GLU A 121 16.53 -15.05 -14.85
C GLU A 121 15.61 -15.14 -13.63
N TYR A 122 16.13 -15.55 -12.46
CA TYR A 122 15.36 -15.53 -11.21
C TYR A 122 14.92 -14.12 -10.80
N ILE A 123 15.82 -13.13 -10.93
CA ILE A 123 15.51 -11.71 -10.72
C ILE A 123 14.42 -11.25 -11.70
N ALA A 124 14.50 -11.63 -12.98
CA ALA A 124 13.51 -11.28 -13.99
C ALA A 124 12.14 -11.94 -13.73
N ALA A 125 12.13 -13.21 -13.32
CA ALA A 125 10.91 -13.91 -12.93
C ALA A 125 10.24 -13.26 -11.71
N LYS A 126 11.01 -12.96 -10.64
CA LYS A 126 10.48 -12.29 -9.43
C LYS A 126 9.91 -10.91 -9.75
N SER A 127 10.62 -10.17 -10.62
CA SER A 127 10.21 -8.86 -11.16
C SER A 127 8.86 -8.92 -11.89
N LEU A 128 8.64 -9.97 -12.70
CA LEU A 128 7.38 -10.20 -13.38
C LEU A 128 6.26 -10.55 -12.40
N VAL A 129 6.48 -11.54 -11.52
CA VAL A 129 5.50 -11.94 -10.50
C VAL A 129 5.00 -10.72 -9.74
N ALA A 130 5.91 -9.88 -9.23
CA ALA A 130 5.53 -8.72 -8.43
C ALA A 130 4.74 -7.62 -9.16
N SER A 131 4.90 -7.51 -10.48
CA SER A 131 4.27 -6.47 -11.30
C SER A 131 3.00 -6.95 -12.04
N ARG A 132 2.68 -8.26 -11.94
CA ARG A 132 1.63 -8.92 -12.73
C ARG A 132 0.81 -9.96 -11.96
N SER A 133 1.23 -10.41 -10.76
CA SER A 133 0.42 -11.31 -9.95
C SER A 133 -0.70 -10.57 -9.22
N PHE A 134 -1.84 -11.24 -9.07
CA PHE A 134 -3.00 -10.80 -8.32
C PHE A 134 -3.09 -11.61 -7.03
N GLN A 135 -3.60 -11.00 -5.96
CA GLN A 135 -4.08 -11.78 -4.82
C GLN A 135 -5.40 -12.44 -5.22
N VAL A 136 -5.43 -13.76 -5.25
CA VAL A 136 -6.58 -14.54 -5.73
C VAL A 136 -7.60 -14.72 -4.60
N ASP A 137 -7.17 -15.30 -3.48
CA ASP A 137 -7.92 -15.44 -2.24
C ASP A 137 -6.97 -15.86 -1.09
N GLU A 138 -7.49 -16.15 0.10
CA GLU A 138 -6.68 -16.58 1.26
C GLU A 138 -6.04 -17.97 1.08
N TYR A 139 -6.66 -18.86 0.31
CA TYR A 139 -6.23 -20.25 0.12
C TYR A 139 -5.17 -20.37 -0.98
N HIS A 140 -5.40 -19.74 -2.14
CA HIS A 140 -4.52 -19.76 -3.30
C HIS A 140 -3.36 -18.74 -3.19
N GLY A 141 -3.53 -17.66 -2.42
CA GLY A 141 -2.52 -16.62 -2.28
C GLY A 141 -2.38 -15.77 -3.54
N SER A 142 -1.15 -15.41 -3.91
CA SER A 142 -0.86 -14.61 -5.10
C SER A 142 -0.62 -15.50 -6.34
N GLY A 143 -1.31 -15.20 -7.44
CA GLY A 143 -1.26 -15.96 -8.69
C GLY A 143 -1.12 -15.08 -9.93
N MET A 144 -0.53 -15.63 -10.99
CA MET A 144 -0.50 -14.97 -12.31
C MET A 144 -1.84 -15.20 -13.00
N VAL A 145 -2.56 -14.14 -13.35
CA VAL A 145 -3.89 -14.21 -13.97
C VAL A 145 -3.83 -13.67 -15.40
N PRO A 146 -3.71 -14.53 -16.44
CA PRO A 146 -3.67 -14.09 -17.82
C PRO A 146 -4.91 -13.26 -18.20
N LEU A 147 -4.73 -12.29 -19.08
CA LEU A 147 -5.72 -11.30 -19.51
C LEU A 147 -6.04 -10.23 -18.46
N ALA A 148 -6.19 -10.58 -17.18
CA ALA A 148 -6.32 -9.58 -16.12
C ALA A 148 -5.03 -8.76 -15.95
N ASP A 149 -3.87 -9.41 -16.14
CA ASP A 149 -2.54 -8.78 -16.08
C ASP A 149 -2.20 -7.84 -17.25
N LEU A 150 -3.11 -7.70 -18.23
CA LEU A 150 -3.00 -6.76 -19.35
C LEU A 150 -3.43 -5.34 -18.99
N PHE A 151 -4.36 -5.18 -18.03
CA PHE A 151 -4.92 -3.87 -17.69
C PHE A 151 -3.90 -3.02 -16.90
N ASN A 152 -3.60 -1.83 -17.41
CA ASN A 152 -2.71 -0.87 -16.77
C ASN A 152 -3.36 -0.26 -15.52
N HIS A 153 -2.52 0.24 -14.61
CA HIS A 153 -3.00 0.96 -13.43
C HIS A 153 -3.55 2.35 -13.77
N LYS A 154 -4.47 2.83 -12.93
CA LYS A 154 -4.72 4.26 -12.76
C LYS A 154 -5.23 4.55 -11.34
N THR A 155 -4.57 5.45 -10.61
CA THR A 155 -4.95 5.76 -9.22
C THR A 155 -6.36 6.33 -9.12
N ALA A 156 -7.22 5.72 -8.28
CA ALA A 156 -8.60 6.15 -7.97
C ALA A 156 -9.51 6.42 -9.19
N ALA A 157 -9.16 5.84 -10.34
CA ALA A 157 -9.83 6.07 -11.61
C ALA A 157 -9.77 4.83 -12.53
N GLU A 158 -9.86 3.65 -11.92
CA GLU A 158 -10.07 2.37 -12.59
C GLU A 158 -11.44 2.30 -13.26
N ASP A 159 -11.47 1.65 -14.42
CA ASP A 159 -12.68 1.35 -15.19
C ASP A 159 -13.14 -0.10 -14.98
N VAL A 160 -12.22 -0.99 -14.58
CA VAL A 160 -12.46 -2.40 -14.28
C VAL A 160 -11.90 -2.79 -12.91
N HIS A 161 -12.54 -3.77 -12.27
CA HIS A 161 -12.14 -4.31 -10.98
C HIS A 161 -12.01 -5.84 -11.03
N PHE A 162 -10.96 -6.37 -10.41
CA PHE A 162 -10.71 -7.82 -10.30
C PHE A 162 -11.45 -8.38 -9.08
N THR A 163 -12.29 -9.40 -9.27
CA THR A 163 -13.08 -10.01 -8.20
C THR A 163 -12.87 -11.52 -8.15
N SER A 164 -12.66 -12.04 -6.94
CA SER A 164 -12.82 -13.47 -6.62
C SER A 164 -14.14 -13.63 -5.86
N VAL A 165 -15.01 -14.54 -6.30
CA VAL A 165 -16.43 -14.60 -5.89
C VAL A 165 -16.62 -15.00 -4.42
N SER A 166 -15.54 -15.28 -3.69
CA SER A 166 -15.55 -15.52 -2.23
C SER A 166 -15.54 -14.25 -1.37
N SER A 167 -15.21 -13.06 -1.91
CA SER A 167 -15.14 -11.82 -1.14
C SER A 167 -16.47 -11.04 -1.10
N SER A 168 -17.54 -11.71 -0.64
CA SER A 168 -18.83 -11.07 -0.36
C SER A 168 -18.96 -10.66 1.12
N SER A 169 -18.03 -9.82 1.59
CA SER A 169 -18.15 -8.96 2.78
C SER A 169 -17.12 -7.84 2.70
N ASP A 170 -17.48 -6.68 3.25
CA ASP A 170 -16.62 -5.50 3.47
C ASP A 170 -16.12 -4.78 2.21
N SER A 171 -17.08 -4.30 1.41
CA SER A 171 -16.89 -3.11 0.58
C SER A 171 -17.16 -1.84 1.40
N ASP A 172 -16.11 -1.17 1.86
CA ASP A 172 -16.19 0.19 2.44
C ASP A 172 -16.50 1.22 1.34
N ALA A 173 -17.75 1.21 0.87
CA ALA A 173 -18.29 2.15 -0.11
C ALA A 173 -19.03 3.32 0.56
N GLU A 174 -18.38 3.97 1.52
CA GLU A 174 -18.88 5.20 2.12
C GLU A 174 -18.66 6.41 1.19
N SER A 175 -19.68 6.74 0.39
CA SER A 175 -20.27 8.10 0.33
C SER A 175 -21.22 8.24 -0.88
N GLY A 176 -22.50 8.49 -0.62
CA GLY A 176 -23.52 8.58 -1.67
C GLY A 176 -24.85 9.18 -1.22
N ASN A 177 -24.84 10.17 -0.32
CA ASN A 177 -26.06 10.73 0.28
C ASN A 177 -26.90 11.53 -0.73
N GLY A 178 -27.86 10.85 -1.37
CA GLY A 178 -28.77 11.40 -2.37
C GLY A 178 -30.24 11.40 -1.93
N LYS A 179 -30.65 12.41 -1.16
CA LYS A 179 -32.07 12.68 -0.88
C LYS A 179 -32.90 12.76 -2.17
N ARG A 180 -33.99 11.97 -2.25
CA ARG A 180 -35.22 12.33 -2.97
C ARG A 180 -36.44 11.79 -2.23
N ASP A 181 -37.35 12.69 -1.87
CA ASP A 181 -38.65 12.41 -1.31
C ASP A 181 -39.64 11.98 -2.41
N ALA A 182 -40.54 11.03 -2.12
CA ALA A 182 -41.85 10.89 -2.76
C ALA A 182 -42.72 9.92 -1.92
N ASP A 183 -43.85 10.42 -1.43
CA ASP A 183 -44.90 9.63 -0.79
C ASP A 183 -45.67 8.77 -1.81
N ASP A 184 -46.18 7.60 -1.40
CA ASP A 184 -47.61 7.27 -1.55
C ASP A 184 -48.01 6.08 -0.65
N GLU A 185 -49.15 6.18 0.02
CA GLU A 185 -49.79 5.11 0.81
C GLU A 185 -51.12 4.73 0.13
N ASN A 186 -51.44 3.44 -0.05
CA ASN A 186 -52.83 2.99 0.12
C ASN A 186 -52.99 1.46 0.33
N ASP A 187 -54.01 1.12 1.12
CA ASP A 187 -54.48 -0.21 1.53
C ASP A 187 -55.54 -0.84 0.58
N GLY A 188 -55.85 -2.13 0.80
CA GLY A 188 -57.26 -2.57 0.85
C GLY A 188 -57.81 -3.68 -0.10
N ASP A 189 -57.81 -4.92 0.40
CA ASP A 189 -58.90 -5.93 0.45
C ASP A 189 -59.66 -6.57 -0.76
N ASP A 190 -59.75 -7.91 -0.63
CA ASP A 190 -60.87 -8.87 -0.84
C ASP A 190 -61.31 -9.53 -2.19
N GLU A 191 -61.52 -10.85 -2.08
CA GLU A 191 -62.01 -11.92 -3.01
C GLU A 191 -63.59 -11.98 -3.06
N PRO A 192 -64.34 -12.91 -3.76
CA PRO A 192 -63.98 -14.29 -4.20
C PRO A 192 -64.59 -14.96 -5.50
N ILE A 193 -63.92 -16.03 -5.99
CA ILE A 193 -64.41 -17.37 -6.50
C ILE A 193 -65.60 -17.43 -7.52
N SER A 194 -65.50 -17.93 -8.79
CA SER A 194 -65.45 -19.35 -9.30
C SER A 194 -65.77 -19.41 -10.82
N PRO A 195 -65.64 -20.53 -11.60
CA PRO A 195 -64.68 -21.66 -11.61
C PRO A 195 -63.95 -21.89 -12.97
N HIS A 196 -62.93 -22.77 -12.92
CA HIS A 196 -62.10 -23.38 -13.99
C HIS A 196 -62.88 -24.13 -15.12
N PRO A 197 -62.25 -24.67 -16.21
CA PRO A 197 -60.82 -25.04 -16.40
C PRO A 197 -60.24 -24.78 -17.83
N GLU A 198 -59.07 -25.24 -18.34
CA GLU A 198 -57.88 -26.02 -17.89
C GLU A 198 -56.59 -25.35 -18.49
N THR A 199 -55.42 -25.37 -17.83
CA THR A 199 -54.06 -25.49 -18.44
C THR A 199 -53.00 -25.67 -17.33
N GLU A 200 -52.04 -26.56 -17.54
CA GLU A 200 -51.07 -27.06 -16.53
C GLU A 200 -49.79 -26.21 -16.43
N PHE A 201 -49.43 -25.74 -15.23
CA PHE A 201 -48.02 -25.72 -14.76
C PHE A 201 -47.93 -25.51 -13.24
N SER A 202 -47.42 -26.52 -12.50
CA SER A 202 -46.95 -26.36 -11.12
C SER A 202 -45.65 -25.52 -11.13
N GLY A 203 -45.34 -24.67 -10.14
CA GLY A 203 -45.86 -24.55 -8.79
C GLY A 203 -44.78 -24.94 -7.77
N GLY A 204 -44.26 -23.98 -7.00
CA GLY A 204 -43.24 -24.24 -5.99
C GLY A 204 -42.37 -23.05 -5.62
N SER A 205 -42.87 -22.15 -4.77
CA SER A 205 -42.00 -21.35 -3.91
C SER A 205 -41.69 -22.18 -2.66
N TYR A 206 -40.40 -22.41 -2.36
CA TYR A 206 -39.98 -22.73 -1.00
C TYR A 206 -38.59 -22.15 -0.73
N LEU A 207 -38.42 -21.65 0.50
CA LEU A 207 -37.12 -21.27 1.04
C LEU A 207 -36.35 -22.54 1.37
N GLU A 208 -35.28 -22.83 0.63
CA GLU A 208 -34.35 -23.91 0.97
C GLU A 208 -33.05 -23.35 1.57
N ILE A 209 -33.02 -23.21 2.90
CA ILE A 209 -31.77 -23.08 3.64
C ILE A 209 -31.29 -24.50 4.00
N SER A 210 -30.70 -25.19 3.01
CA SER A 210 -29.86 -26.41 3.13
C SER A 210 -29.41 -26.81 1.72
N SER A 211 -28.15 -26.95 1.36
CA SER A 211 -27.00 -27.38 2.16
C SER A 211 -25.70 -26.77 1.63
N ASN A 212 -24.79 -26.42 2.54
CA ASN A 212 -23.44 -25.96 2.21
C ASN A 212 -22.61 -27.07 1.53
N SER A 213 -22.62 -27.11 0.19
CA SER A 213 -21.87 -28.09 -0.60
C SER A 213 -21.49 -27.56 -2.01
N GLY A 214 -20.35 -26.87 -2.08
CA GLY A 214 -19.43 -27.06 -3.21
C GLY A 214 -19.75 -26.39 -4.54
N ASN A 215 -19.86 -25.07 -4.57
CA ASN A 215 -19.43 -24.28 -5.72
C ASN A 215 -18.29 -23.34 -5.29
N GLU A 216 -17.09 -23.89 -5.14
CA GLU A 216 -15.88 -23.07 -5.30
C GLU A 216 -15.92 -22.52 -6.73
N SER A 217 -16.04 -21.20 -6.88
CA SER A 217 -16.14 -20.56 -8.20
C SER A 217 -14.88 -20.84 -9.00
N THR A 218 -14.99 -21.63 -10.06
CA THR A 218 -13.85 -22.12 -10.86
C THR A 218 -13.25 -21.07 -11.81
N TYR A 219 -13.68 -19.81 -11.69
CA TYR A 219 -13.29 -18.71 -12.55
C TYR A 219 -13.12 -17.41 -11.74
N LEU A 220 -12.34 -16.49 -12.31
CA LEU A 220 -12.05 -15.17 -11.76
C LEU A 220 -12.67 -14.12 -12.68
N GLU A 221 -13.16 -13.02 -12.13
CA GLU A 221 -13.92 -12.02 -12.89
C GLU A 221 -13.17 -10.69 -12.98
N MET A 222 -13.27 -10.06 -14.15
CA MET A 222 -12.82 -8.69 -14.39
C MET A 222 -14.04 -7.86 -14.81
N ILE A 223 -14.57 -7.06 -13.88
CA ILE A 223 -15.89 -6.44 -13.99
C ILE A 223 -15.72 -4.95 -14.34
N ILE A 224 -16.46 -4.44 -15.33
CA ILE A 224 -16.50 -3.00 -15.62
C ILE A 224 -17.26 -2.28 -14.50
N VAL A 225 -16.60 -1.32 -13.86
CA VAL A 225 -17.15 -0.50 -12.77
C VAL A 225 -17.42 0.96 -13.18
N ARG A 226 -16.94 1.41 -14.36
CA ARG A 226 -17.21 2.75 -14.90
C ARG A 226 -17.41 2.73 -16.42
N ASP A 227 -18.21 3.67 -16.93
CA ASP A 227 -18.48 3.81 -18.37
C ASP A 227 -17.24 4.23 -19.16
N VAL A 228 -16.75 3.35 -20.03
CA VAL A 228 -15.62 3.63 -20.92
C VAL A 228 -16.09 3.97 -22.34
N LYS A 229 -15.58 5.07 -22.90
CA LYS A 229 -15.85 5.45 -24.30
C LYS A 229 -15.12 4.52 -25.25
N ALA A 230 -15.83 4.02 -26.27
CA ALA A 230 -15.26 3.15 -27.31
C ALA A 230 -13.98 3.75 -27.92
N GLY A 231 -12.92 2.96 -27.97
CA GLY A 231 -11.58 3.37 -28.44
C GLY A 231 -10.66 3.97 -27.36
N SER A 232 -11.13 4.11 -26.11
CA SER A 232 -10.28 4.45 -24.97
C SER A 232 -9.58 3.21 -24.41
N GLU A 233 -8.45 3.43 -23.75
CA GLU A 233 -7.85 2.43 -22.86
C GLU A 233 -8.75 2.18 -21.63
N VAL A 234 -8.68 0.98 -21.07
CA VAL A 234 -9.45 0.51 -19.91
C VAL A 234 -8.45 0.27 -18.78
N PHE A 235 -8.65 0.90 -17.62
CA PHE A 235 -7.70 0.85 -16.51
C PHE A 235 -8.19 -0.01 -15.35
N ASN A 236 -7.26 -0.68 -14.66
CA ASN A 236 -7.47 -1.39 -13.40
C ASN A 236 -6.88 -0.60 -12.22
N THR A 237 -7.25 -0.95 -10.99
CA THR A 237 -6.52 -0.52 -9.78
C THR A 237 -5.54 -1.60 -9.34
N TYR A 238 -4.33 -1.20 -8.94
CA TYR A 238 -3.32 -2.09 -8.31
C TYR A 238 -3.36 -1.92 -6.78
N GLY A 239 -4.41 -1.28 -6.25
CA GLY A 239 -4.55 -0.85 -4.87
C GLY A 239 -4.13 0.60 -4.64
N SER A 240 -4.36 1.09 -3.42
CA SER A 240 -4.04 2.44 -2.96
C SER A 240 -2.54 2.60 -2.71
N LEU A 241 -1.76 2.74 -3.78
CA LEU A 241 -0.29 2.73 -3.74
C LEU A 241 0.31 4.11 -4.09
N GLY A 242 1.13 4.64 -3.18
CA GLY A 242 1.99 5.79 -3.46
C GLY A 242 3.10 5.47 -4.46
N ASN A 243 3.63 6.52 -5.09
CA ASN A 243 4.65 6.50 -6.13
C ASN A 243 5.92 5.74 -5.76
N ALA A 244 6.33 5.73 -4.50
CA ALA A 244 7.47 4.94 -4.04
C ALA A 244 7.21 3.44 -4.22
N ALA A 245 6.00 2.98 -3.88
CA ALA A 245 5.56 1.60 -4.08
C ALA A 245 5.26 1.29 -5.55
N LEU A 246 4.64 2.21 -6.30
CA LEU A 246 4.41 2.05 -7.75
C LEU A 246 5.73 1.91 -8.52
N LEU A 247 6.71 2.77 -8.24
CA LEU A 247 8.01 2.70 -8.90
C LEU A 247 8.75 1.43 -8.48
N HIS A 248 8.72 1.05 -7.20
CA HIS A 248 9.37 -0.16 -6.72
C HIS A 248 8.78 -1.44 -7.33
N ARG A 249 7.44 -1.58 -7.33
CA ARG A 249 6.73 -2.81 -7.71
C ARG A 249 6.39 -2.94 -9.19
N TYR A 250 6.15 -1.82 -9.89
CA TYR A 250 5.65 -1.83 -11.28
C TYR A 250 6.48 -1.00 -12.26
N GLY A 251 7.29 -0.05 -11.76
CA GLY A 251 8.26 0.68 -12.59
C GLY A 251 7.76 1.94 -13.28
N PHE A 252 6.68 2.52 -12.77
CA PHE A 252 6.20 3.84 -13.17
C PHE A 252 5.84 4.68 -11.94
N THR A 253 5.50 5.94 -12.16
CA THR A 253 4.96 6.88 -11.16
C THR A 253 3.85 7.70 -11.82
N GLU A 254 2.84 8.09 -11.06
CA GLU A 254 1.77 8.97 -11.50
C GLU A 254 1.94 10.38 -10.89
N PRO A 255 1.78 11.47 -11.67
CA PRO A 255 1.77 12.81 -11.12
C PRO A 255 0.55 13.01 -10.21
N ASP A 256 0.72 13.81 -9.14
CA ASP A 256 -0.34 14.19 -8.21
C ASP A 256 -1.10 13.01 -7.54
N ASN A 257 -0.42 11.87 -7.35
CA ASN A 257 -0.95 10.68 -6.69
C ASN A 257 -1.38 10.97 -5.23
N PRO A 258 -2.68 10.82 -4.87
CA PRO A 258 -3.19 11.09 -3.53
C PRO A 258 -2.78 10.06 -2.46
N PHE A 259 -2.19 8.92 -2.86
CA PHE A 259 -1.65 7.91 -1.95
C PHE A 259 -0.14 8.05 -1.72
N ASP A 260 0.48 9.13 -2.19
CA ASP A 260 1.87 9.43 -1.86
C ASP A 260 2.04 9.70 -0.36
N ILE A 261 3.08 9.09 0.21
CA ILE A 261 3.50 9.25 1.60
C ILE A 261 4.97 9.66 1.65
N LEU A 262 5.35 10.33 2.75
CA LEU A 262 6.74 10.66 3.06
C LEU A 262 7.19 9.88 4.30
N ASN A 263 8.25 9.08 4.14
CA ASN A 263 8.87 8.39 5.26
C ASN A 263 9.84 9.33 5.99
N LEU A 264 9.69 9.38 7.32
CA LEU A 264 10.53 10.11 8.26
C LEU A 264 11.20 9.13 9.23
N ASP A 265 12.47 8.82 9.02
CA ASP A 265 13.21 7.87 9.85
C ASP A 265 13.27 8.31 11.32
N LEU A 266 13.15 7.36 12.25
CA LEU A 266 13.28 7.60 13.69
C LEU A 266 14.63 8.24 14.04
N ASP A 267 15.68 7.96 13.28
CA ASP A 267 16.99 8.58 13.42
C ASP A 267 16.95 10.10 13.26
N ILE A 268 16.08 10.65 12.40
CA ILE A 268 15.89 12.10 12.26
C ILE A 268 15.28 12.67 13.55
N VAL A 269 14.32 11.96 14.15
CA VAL A 269 13.70 12.32 15.43
C VAL A 269 14.69 12.21 16.60
N VAL A 270 15.56 11.20 16.61
CA VAL A 270 16.62 11.00 17.61
C VAL A 270 17.69 12.08 17.49
N GLN A 271 18.09 12.46 16.27
CA GLN A 271 19.02 13.56 16.01
C GLN A 271 18.43 14.90 16.46
N TRP A 272 17.18 15.19 16.09
CA TRP A 272 16.45 16.38 16.58
C TRP A 272 16.39 16.41 18.10
N SER A 273 15.99 15.29 18.74
CA SER A 273 15.92 15.19 20.20
C SER A 273 17.30 15.41 20.85
N SER A 274 18.37 14.88 20.26
CA SER A 274 19.75 15.04 20.75
C SER A 274 20.30 16.46 20.59
N SER A 275 19.72 17.28 19.70
CA SER A 275 20.07 18.71 19.57
C SER A 275 19.49 19.59 20.67
N LEU A 276 18.42 19.12 21.34
CA LEU A 276 17.70 19.85 22.39
C LEU A 276 17.90 19.26 23.80
N PHE A 277 18.16 17.96 23.89
CA PHE A 277 18.14 17.19 25.13
C PHE A 277 19.34 16.26 25.29
N SER A 278 19.59 15.85 26.53
CA SER A 278 20.63 14.83 26.80
C SER A 278 20.20 13.44 26.32
N CYS A 279 21.17 12.61 25.92
CA CYS A 279 20.93 11.21 25.56
C CYS A 279 20.15 10.42 26.65
N ARG A 280 20.33 10.74 27.94
CA ARG A 280 19.56 10.15 29.05
C ARG A 280 18.07 10.52 28.98
N HIS A 281 17.75 11.77 28.67
CA HIS A 281 16.37 12.28 28.50
C HIS A 281 15.68 11.56 27.35
N SER A 282 16.27 11.62 26.16
CA SER A 282 15.72 11.01 24.95
C SER A 282 15.50 9.51 25.10
N ARG A 283 16.49 8.77 25.65
CA ARG A 283 16.36 7.31 25.88
C ARG A 283 15.27 6.96 26.89
N ARG A 284 15.11 7.72 27.99
CA ARG A 284 14.07 7.45 28.99
C ARG A 284 12.66 7.72 28.43
N ARG A 285 12.51 8.80 27.65
CA ARG A 285 11.23 9.17 27.02
C ARG A 285 10.84 8.24 25.88
N LEU A 286 11.79 7.81 25.05
CA LEU A 286 11.57 6.76 24.05
C LEU A 286 11.20 5.42 24.70
N SER A 287 11.83 5.07 25.83
CA SER A 287 11.48 3.85 26.59
C SER A 287 10.04 3.89 27.15
N VAL A 288 9.57 5.05 27.64
CA VAL A 288 8.16 5.23 28.04
C VAL A 288 7.19 5.14 26.85
N TRP A 289 7.53 5.73 25.70
CA TRP A 289 6.75 5.60 24.48
C TRP A 289 6.60 4.14 24.02
N ARG A 290 7.67 3.34 24.11
CA ARG A 290 7.61 1.87 23.88
C ARG A 290 6.76 1.12 24.91
N ARG A 291 6.74 1.56 26.17
CA ARG A 291 5.93 0.95 27.25
C ARG A 291 4.45 1.32 27.16
N LEU A 292 4.11 2.39 26.44
CA LEU A 292 2.77 2.69 25.92
C LEU A 292 2.47 1.90 24.62
N GLU A 293 3.29 0.89 24.31
CA GLU A 293 3.21 -0.02 23.17
C GLU A 293 3.36 0.65 21.79
N TYR A 294 3.71 1.93 21.70
CA TYR A 294 3.90 2.59 20.40
C TYR A 294 5.19 2.14 19.71
N SER A 295 5.11 2.09 18.38
CA SER A 295 6.19 1.81 17.43
C SER A 295 5.87 2.50 16.11
N GLY A 296 6.88 2.95 15.38
CA GLY A 296 6.72 3.38 14.00
C GLY A 296 6.57 2.19 13.05
N CYS A 297 6.46 2.47 11.76
CA CYS A 297 6.58 1.46 10.71
C CYS A 297 8.01 0.88 10.71
N VAL A 298 8.13 -0.44 10.52
CA VAL A 298 9.41 -1.15 10.57
C VAL A 298 9.75 -1.72 9.20
N SER A 299 10.95 -1.41 8.69
CA SER A 299 11.53 -1.99 7.49
C SER A 299 12.91 -2.57 7.82
N GLU A 300 12.95 -3.89 8.02
CA GLU A 300 14.14 -4.68 8.37
C GLU A 300 14.91 -4.12 9.58
N ASP A 301 15.95 -3.32 9.33
CA ASP A 301 16.80 -2.73 10.38
C ASP A 301 16.46 -1.26 10.70
N SER A 302 15.39 -0.71 10.11
CA SER A 302 14.98 0.69 10.25
C SER A 302 13.55 0.85 10.77
N GLU A 303 13.32 1.91 11.54
CA GLU A 303 12.01 2.34 12.01
C GLU A 303 11.77 3.78 11.55
N TYR A 304 10.57 4.04 11.02
CA TYR A 304 10.19 5.32 10.45
C TYR A 304 8.72 5.65 10.77
N PHE A 305 8.35 6.90 10.53
CA PHE A 305 6.98 7.38 10.58
C PHE A 305 6.53 7.80 9.20
N GLU A 306 5.26 7.58 8.90
CA GLU A 306 4.65 8.04 7.65
C GLU A 306 3.98 9.39 7.86
N ILE A 307 4.09 10.24 6.84
CA ILE A 307 3.35 11.49 6.71
C ILE A 307 2.51 11.37 5.44
N SER A 308 1.21 11.59 5.56
CA SER A 308 0.23 11.42 4.49
C SER A 308 0.42 12.45 3.36
N TYR A 309 -0.27 12.23 2.24
CA TYR A 309 -0.35 13.19 1.15
C TYR A 309 -0.70 14.61 1.63
N ASP A 310 -1.63 14.75 2.57
CA ASP A 310 -2.06 16.04 3.12
C ASP A 310 -1.10 16.65 4.16
N GLY A 311 0.05 16.02 4.38
CA GLY A 311 1.07 16.46 5.35
C GLY A 311 0.75 16.08 6.79
N GLU A 312 -0.22 15.19 7.02
CA GLU A 312 -0.57 14.74 8.37
C GLU A 312 0.38 13.61 8.81
N PRO A 313 1.12 13.76 9.93
CA PRO A 313 1.97 12.70 10.48
C PRO A 313 1.14 11.63 11.21
N GLN A 314 1.62 10.39 11.19
CA GLN A 314 1.16 9.32 12.08
C GLN A 314 1.08 9.77 13.55
N VAL A 315 0.06 9.28 14.26
CA VAL A 315 -0.18 9.67 15.67
C VAL A 315 0.95 9.20 16.59
N GLU A 316 1.58 8.07 16.24
CA GLU A 316 2.80 7.52 16.84
C GLU A 316 3.90 8.58 16.98
N LEU A 317 4.12 9.38 15.92
CA LEU A 317 5.08 10.48 15.89
C LEU A 317 4.62 11.64 16.78
N LEU A 318 3.35 12.04 16.70
CA LEU A 318 2.80 13.11 17.55
C LEU A 318 2.93 12.79 19.04
N VAL A 319 2.61 11.56 19.43
CA VAL A 319 2.75 11.03 20.80
C VAL A 319 4.23 10.99 21.20
N LEU A 320 5.14 10.55 20.32
CA LEU A 320 6.59 10.55 20.61
C LEU A 320 7.11 11.97 20.86
N LEU A 321 6.76 12.94 20.00
CA LEU A 321 7.18 14.33 20.15
C LEU A 321 6.59 14.97 21.41
N TYR A 322 5.31 14.69 21.71
CA TYR A 322 4.68 15.13 22.94
C TYR A 322 5.41 14.58 24.19
N ILE A 323 5.70 13.27 24.24
CA ILE A 323 6.45 12.65 25.33
C ILE A 323 7.90 13.17 25.41
N MET A 324 8.54 13.52 24.30
CA MET A 324 9.86 14.14 24.30
C MET A 324 9.86 15.55 24.92
N LEU A 325 8.75 16.27 24.80
CA LEU A 325 8.58 17.68 25.20
C LEU A 325 7.84 17.88 26.54
N LEU A 326 7.21 16.84 27.11
CA LEU A 326 6.55 16.90 28.42
C LEU A 326 7.47 17.48 29.52
N PRO A 327 6.98 18.32 30.44
CA PRO A 327 7.73 18.70 31.64
C PRO A 327 8.22 17.48 32.44
N ASP A 328 9.36 17.57 33.12
CA ASP A 328 9.93 16.43 33.86
C ASP A 328 9.02 15.94 35.01
N GLU A 329 8.20 16.82 35.59
CA GLU A 329 7.21 16.47 36.61
C GLU A 329 6.07 15.62 36.02
N GLU A 330 5.39 16.12 34.98
CA GLU A 330 4.33 15.40 34.25
C GLU A 330 4.84 14.08 33.64
N PHE A 331 6.09 14.08 33.13
CA PHE A 331 6.73 12.86 32.64
C PHE A 331 7.04 11.87 33.77
N HIS A 332 7.41 12.34 34.96
CA HIS A 332 7.63 11.46 36.11
C HIS A 332 6.32 10.83 36.59
N GLU A 333 5.22 11.58 36.63
CA GLU A 333 3.88 11.04 36.92
C GLU A 333 3.47 9.98 35.90
N LEU A 334 3.70 10.22 34.60
CA LEU A 334 3.44 9.24 33.53
C LEU A 334 4.27 7.95 33.70
N ASP A 335 5.57 8.08 33.95
CA ASP A 335 6.49 6.94 34.16
C ASP A 335 6.14 6.13 35.42
N LEU A 336 5.69 6.81 36.49
CA LEU A 336 5.17 6.16 37.70
C LEU A 336 3.85 5.42 37.44
N ALA A 337 2.90 6.05 36.75
CA ALA A 337 1.61 5.45 36.43
C ALA A 337 1.78 4.17 35.59
N LEU A 338 2.69 4.17 34.61
CA LEU A 338 3.05 3.00 33.80
C LEU A 338 3.87 1.93 34.54
N SER A 339 4.28 2.20 35.78
CA SER A 339 5.04 1.27 36.63
C SER A 339 4.20 0.65 37.74
N ALA A 340 2.97 1.17 37.97
CA ALA A 340 2.06 0.67 39.00
C ALA A 340 1.27 -0.55 38.48
N THR A 341 1.45 -1.72 39.11
CA THR A 341 0.87 -3.00 38.67
C THR A 341 -0.53 -3.28 39.24
N GLY A 342 -1.33 -2.25 39.52
CA GLY A 342 -2.68 -2.36 40.07
C GLY A 342 -3.48 -1.06 39.90
N GLU A 343 -4.81 -1.15 39.97
CA GLU A 343 -5.81 -0.11 39.63
C GLU A 343 -5.26 1.32 39.57
N VAL A 344 -4.82 1.70 38.37
CA VAL A 344 -4.12 2.96 38.15
C VAL A 344 -5.14 4.10 38.20
N LYS A 345 -4.88 5.10 39.05
CA LYS A 345 -5.51 6.42 38.89
C LYS A 345 -5.05 6.99 37.56
N GLU A 346 -5.86 6.84 36.52
CA GLU A 346 -5.57 7.34 35.18
C GLU A 346 -5.18 8.83 35.24
N THR A 347 -3.90 9.13 34.97
CA THR A 347 -3.44 10.52 34.91
C THR A 347 -3.96 11.18 33.64
N PRO A 348 -4.13 12.52 33.60
CA PRO A 348 -4.58 13.21 32.39
C PRO A 348 -3.70 12.90 31.17
N SER A 349 -2.39 12.77 31.37
CA SER A 349 -1.42 12.40 30.34
C SER A 349 -1.56 10.94 29.89
N LEU A 350 -1.78 10.00 30.81
CA LEU A 350 -2.01 8.59 30.46
C LEU A 350 -3.35 8.41 29.71
N ARG A 351 -4.40 9.16 30.09
CA ARG A 351 -5.66 9.23 29.34
C ARG A 351 -5.47 9.81 27.94
N LEU A 352 -4.69 10.87 27.79
CA LEU A 352 -4.44 11.51 26.49
C LEU A 352 -3.61 10.63 25.54
N LEU A 353 -2.68 9.84 26.09
CA LEU A 353 -1.73 9.03 25.34
C LEU A 353 -2.15 7.55 25.21
N GLY A 354 -3.29 7.15 25.79
CA GLY A 354 -3.81 5.79 25.67
C GLY A 354 -4.24 5.45 24.25
N LYS A 355 -3.69 4.37 23.69
CA LYS A 355 -3.94 3.93 22.30
C LYS A 355 -5.42 3.80 21.95
N GLU A 356 -6.24 3.33 22.90
CA GLU A 356 -7.67 3.10 22.73
C GLU A 356 -8.43 4.33 22.20
N ARG A 357 -7.97 5.55 22.50
CA ARG A 357 -8.57 6.79 21.98
C ARG A 357 -8.39 7.01 20.48
N PHE A 358 -7.35 6.43 19.89
CA PHE A 358 -7.02 6.62 18.48
C PHE A 358 -7.60 5.52 17.58
N LEU A 359 -8.29 4.54 18.18
CA LEU A 359 -9.06 3.50 17.47
C LEU A 359 -10.47 3.95 17.07
N SER A 360 -10.99 5.02 17.68
CA SER A 360 -12.29 5.68 17.37
C SER A 360 -12.05 6.85 16.42
N SER A 361 -12.77 6.93 15.29
CA SER A 361 -12.54 7.96 14.26
C SER A 361 -12.88 9.38 14.74
N GLU A 362 -13.98 9.56 15.48
CA GLU A 362 -14.41 10.88 15.99
C GLU A 362 -13.53 11.37 17.14
N ASP A 363 -13.11 10.49 18.05
CA ASP A 363 -12.24 10.84 19.19
C ASP A 363 -10.78 11.09 18.77
N SER A 364 -10.32 10.43 17.70
CA SER A 364 -8.96 10.53 17.18
C SER A 364 -8.64 11.97 16.76
N GLU A 365 -9.52 12.61 15.99
CA GLU A 365 -9.28 13.97 15.46
C GLU A 365 -9.24 15.04 16.56
N ALA A 366 -10.11 14.92 17.58
CA ALA A 366 -10.07 15.78 18.75
C ALA A 366 -8.80 15.54 19.59
N SER A 367 -8.37 14.27 19.72
CA SER A 367 -7.19 13.88 20.51
C SER A 367 -5.88 14.29 19.84
N LYS A 368 -5.75 14.17 18.51
CA LYS A 368 -4.62 14.69 17.72
C LYS A 368 -4.41 16.19 17.95
N LYS A 369 -5.50 16.98 17.93
CA LYS A 369 -5.46 18.43 18.22
C LYS A 369 -4.94 18.77 19.62
N LEU A 370 -5.10 17.89 20.61
CA LEU A 370 -4.53 18.07 21.95
C LEU A 370 -3.02 17.79 22.01
N LEU A 371 -2.50 16.91 21.14
CA LEU A 371 -1.05 16.63 21.02
C LEU A 371 -0.29 17.77 20.34
N LEU A 372 -0.94 18.56 19.48
CA LEU A 372 -0.38 19.70 18.74
C LEU A 372 -0.10 20.93 19.63
N THR A 373 0.71 20.73 20.67
CA THR A 373 1.27 21.82 21.48
C THR A 373 2.22 22.68 20.65
N ARG A 374 2.49 23.92 21.10
CA ARG A 374 3.45 24.82 20.43
C ARG A 374 4.83 24.16 20.23
N GLY A 375 5.29 23.39 21.21
CA GLY A 375 6.55 22.65 21.12
C GLY A 375 6.51 21.56 20.05
N VAL A 376 5.42 20.79 19.99
CA VAL A 376 5.23 19.73 18.97
C VAL A 376 5.16 20.34 17.57
N CYS A 377 4.44 21.44 17.36
CA CYS A 377 4.44 22.15 16.08
C CYS A 377 5.85 22.59 15.67
N GLN A 378 6.63 23.17 16.60
CA GLN A 378 8.03 23.57 16.34
C GLN A 378 8.95 22.38 16.07
N ALA A 379 8.69 21.21 16.69
CA ALA A 379 9.38 19.98 16.39
C ALA A 379 9.08 19.49 14.97
N LEU A 380 7.80 19.47 14.55
CA LEU A 380 7.40 19.09 13.19
C LEU A 380 8.06 19.98 12.12
N PHE A 381 8.15 21.30 12.35
CA PHE A 381 8.94 22.20 11.49
C PHE A 381 10.42 21.80 11.41
N SER A 382 11.05 21.53 12.57
CA SER A 382 12.46 21.13 12.63
C SER A 382 12.72 19.80 11.89
N LEU A 383 11.78 18.87 11.96
CA LEU A 383 11.83 17.58 11.27
C LEU A 383 11.59 17.72 9.77
N ALA A 384 10.66 18.59 9.35
CA ALA A 384 10.43 18.93 7.95
C ALA A 384 11.72 19.50 7.30
N ASP A 385 12.36 20.46 7.96
CA ASP A 385 13.62 21.07 7.51
C ASP A 385 14.77 20.04 7.47
N ALA A 386 14.90 19.19 8.49
CA ALA A 386 15.88 18.12 8.53
C ALA A 386 15.65 17.11 7.38
N ARG A 387 14.40 16.70 7.14
CA ARG A 387 14.04 15.74 6.08
C ARG A 387 14.21 16.30 4.68
N GLU A 388 13.99 17.61 4.49
CA GLU A 388 14.22 18.29 3.21
C GLU A 388 15.72 18.41 2.88
N SER A 389 16.57 18.63 3.88
CA SER A 389 18.02 18.76 3.70
C SER A 389 18.66 17.55 3.00
N LEU A 390 18.03 16.36 3.11
CA LEU A 390 18.49 15.12 2.50
C LEU A 390 18.42 15.11 0.96
N TYR A 391 17.65 15.99 0.33
CA TYR A 391 17.55 16.11 -1.13
C TYR A 391 18.66 16.98 -1.76
N GLY A 392 19.57 17.54 -0.94
CA GLY A 392 20.65 18.40 -1.40
C GLY A 392 20.19 19.83 -1.74
N PRO A 393 21.06 20.63 -2.40
CA PRO A 393 20.91 22.09 -2.50
C PRO A 393 19.91 22.58 -3.56
N ASN A 394 19.34 21.69 -4.38
CA ASN A 394 18.37 22.09 -5.41
C ASN A 394 17.03 22.47 -4.76
N SER A 395 16.41 23.59 -5.16
CA SER A 395 15.05 23.93 -4.74
C SER A 395 13.98 23.04 -5.37
N LEU A 396 12.77 23.05 -4.83
CA LEU A 396 11.60 22.41 -5.45
C LEU A 396 11.31 23.00 -6.84
N ASP A 397 11.43 24.33 -7.01
CA ASP A 397 11.25 25.00 -8.30
C ASP A 397 12.21 24.48 -9.39
N ASN A 398 13.46 24.19 -9.01
CA ASN A 398 14.44 23.62 -9.94
C ASN A 398 14.04 22.21 -10.37
N ASP A 399 13.55 21.38 -9.45
CA ASP A 399 13.05 20.03 -9.77
C ASP A 399 11.79 20.10 -10.65
N ILE A 400 10.84 20.99 -10.35
CA ILE A 400 9.64 21.22 -11.15
C ILE A 400 10.01 21.66 -12.57
N LYS A 401 10.94 22.61 -12.70
CA LYS A 401 11.43 23.05 -14.01
C LYS A 401 12.06 21.89 -14.78
N SER A 402 12.98 21.16 -14.16
CA SER A 402 13.59 19.96 -14.77
C SER A 402 12.55 18.91 -15.16
N PHE A 403 11.46 18.77 -14.39
CA PHE A 403 10.38 17.85 -14.70
C PHE A 403 9.60 18.29 -15.94
N THR A 404 9.26 19.58 -16.06
CA THR A 404 8.60 20.13 -17.26
C THR A 404 9.46 20.09 -18.52
N GLU A 405 10.79 20.07 -18.38
CA GLU A 405 11.74 19.91 -19.49
C GLU A 405 12.04 18.42 -19.79
N SER A 406 11.66 17.50 -18.90
CA SER A 406 11.85 16.05 -19.07
C SER A 406 10.69 15.38 -19.81
N SER A 407 10.95 14.22 -20.41
CA SER A 407 9.91 13.37 -21.02
C SER A 407 10.09 11.93 -20.59
N HIS A 408 9.00 11.29 -20.20
CA HIS A 408 8.95 9.87 -19.84
C HIS A 408 9.43 8.94 -20.97
N ILE A 409 9.41 9.39 -22.23
CA ILE A 409 9.86 8.61 -23.39
C ILE A 409 11.38 8.68 -23.54
N THR A 410 11.97 9.88 -23.40
CA THR A 410 13.40 10.11 -23.68
C THR A 410 14.28 9.93 -22.46
N ASP A 411 13.79 10.25 -21.27
CA ASP A 411 14.48 10.04 -20.00
C ASP A 411 13.49 9.58 -18.90
N PRO A 412 13.01 8.31 -18.97
CA PRO A 412 12.11 7.76 -17.95
C PRO A 412 12.73 7.76 -16.55
N LYS A 413 14.06 7.62 -16.45
CA LYS A 413 14.76 7.54 -15.17
C LYS A 413 14.77 8.88 -14.45
N LEU A 414 15.05 9.96 -15.18
CA LEU A 414 14.94 11.31 -14.65
C LEU A 414 13.48 11.62 -14.32
N TYR A 415 12.55 11.38 -15.25
CA TYR A 415 11.12 11.62 -15.08
C TYR A 415 10.58 11.02 -13.78
N HIS A 416 10.71 9.71 -13.57
CA HIS A 416 10.21 9.05 -12.35
C HIS A 416 10.94 9.50 -11.06
N SER A 417 12.23 9.81 -11.14
CA SER A 417 12.97 10.33 -9.98
C SER A 417 12.56 11.76 -9.58
N LEU A 418 12.21 12.59 -10.57
CA LEU A 418 11.69 13.93 -10.33
C LEU A 418 10.25 13.87 -9.82
N THR A 419 9.38 12.99 -10.33
CA THR A 419 8.04 12.78 -9.79
C THR A 419 8.09 12.49 -8.28
N LEU A 420 8.91 11.52 -7.86
CA LEU A 420 9.10 11.20 -6.44
C LEU A 420 9.61 12.38 -5.63
N ARG A 421 10.69 13.03 -6.08
CA ARG A 421 11.29 14.16 -5.33
C ARG A 421 10.34 15.34 -5.20
N ILE A 422 9.54 15.62 -6.23
CA ILE A 422 8.54 16.68 -6.22
C ILE A 422 7.38 16.33 -5.28
N SER A 423 6.85 15.11 -5.32
CA SER A 423 5.71 14.75 -4.48
C SER A 423 6.09 14.65 -3.00
N GLU A 424 7.22 14.02 -2.67
CA GLU A 424 7.76 13.98 -1.31
C GLU A 424 8.01 15.40 -0.76
N ARG A 425 8.57 16.32 -1.56
CA ARG A 425 8.81 17.71 -1.15
C ARG A 425 7.52 18.51 -0.93
N ARG A 426 6.49 18.30 -1.76
CA ARG A 426 5.16 18.87 -1.54
C ARG A 426 4.52 18.37 -0.24
N ILE A 427 4.75 17.11 0.13
CA ILE A 427 4.32 16.57 1.44
C ILE A 427 5.04 17.28 2.59
N ILE A 428 6.34 17.62 2.45
CA ILE A 428 7.06 18.43 3.44
C ILE A 428 6.44 19.84 3.59
N GLU A 429 6.09 20.50 2.48
CA GLU A 429 5.39 21.81 2.52
C GLU A 429 4.02 21.72 3.21
N ARG A 430 3.29 20.62 2.97
CA ARG A 430 2.01 20.36 3.64
C ARG A 430 2.19 20.04 5.13
N LEU A 431 3.23 19.31 5.53
CA LEU A 431 3.57 19.07 6.93
C LEU A 431 3.85 20.38 7.70
N ARG A 432 4.56 21.32 7.06
CA ARG A 432 4.74 22.68 7.60
C ARG A 432 3.39 23.40 7.77
N SER A 433 2.52 23.31 6.76
CA SER A 433 1.17 23.90 6.79
C SER A 433 0.27 23.28 7.87
N PHE A 434 0.38 21.97 8.11
CA PHE A 434 -0.28 21.25 9.19
C PHE A 434 0.21 21.73 10.58
N ALA A 435 1.53 21.85 10.75
CA ALA A 435 2.15 22.35 11.99
C ALA A 435 1.74 23.80 12.30
N ASP A 436 1.67 24.68 11.29
CA ASP A 436 1.17 26.06 11.44
C ASP A 436 -0.32 26.11 11.80
N SER A 437 -1.14 25.23 11.22
CA SER A 437 -2.58 25.14 11.52
C SER A 437 -2.81 24.75 12.99
N GLY A 438 -2.07 23.75 13.50
CA GLY A 438 -2.07 23.41 14.93
C GLY A 438 -1.64 24.59 15.83
N ALA A 439 -0.59 25.30 15.44
CA ALA A 439 -0.12 26.49 16.16
C ALA A 439 -1.15 27.64 16.14
N GLY A 440 -1.96 27.76 15.08
CA GLY A 440 -3.05 28.73 14.95
C GLY A 440 -4.19 28.50 15.94
N ILE A 441 -4.62 27.25 16.11
CA ILE A 441 -5.69 26.86 17.07
C ILE A 441 -5.32 27.24 18.51
N LEU A 442 -4.05 27.08 18.90
CA LEU A 442 -3.55 27.52 20.20
C LEU A 442 -3.66 29.04 20.41
N ARG A 443 -3.42 29.84 19.36
CA ARG A 443 -3.52 31.31 19.46
C ARG A 443 -4.97 31.76 19.70
N THR A 444 -5.95 31.14 19.04
CA THR A 444 -7.38 31.46 19.24
C THR A 444 -7.88 31.05 20.63
N ALA A 445 -7.47 29.88 21.15
CA ALA A 445 -7.83 29.42 22.48
C ALA A 445 -7.27 30.29 23.63
N VAL A 446 -6.07 30.85 23.47
CA VAL A 446 -5.51 31.83 24.41
C VAL A 446 -6.22 33.19 24.31
N GLY A 447 -6.70 33.56 23.11
CA GLY A 447 -7.49 34.77 22.88
C GLY A 447 -8.83 34.78 23.63
N THR A 448 -9.57 33.67 23.60
CA THR A 448 -10.86 33.55 24.32
C THR A 448 -10.71 33.51 25.84
N ARG A 449 -9.65 32.90 26.39
CA ARG A 449 -9.40 32.90 27.85
C ARG A 449 -9.15 34.30 28.43
N LYS A 450 -8.70 35.28 27.64
CA LYS A 450 -8.50 36.67 28.12
C LYS A 450 -9.79 37.49 28.27
N ARG A 451 -10.96 37.02 27.83
CA ARG A 451 -12.24 37.76 27.91
C ARG A 451 -13.14 37.44 29.12
N ARG A 452 -12.73 36.55 30.03
CA ARG A 452 -13.43 36.34 31.32
C ARG A 452 -12.60 36.87 32.50
N ARG A 453 -12.69 38.17 32.77
CA ARG A 453 -12.35 38.72 34.10
C ARG A 453 -13.18 39.96 34.43
N VAL A 454 -13.83 39.91 35.60
CA VAL A 454 -14.52 40.99 36.32
C VAL A 454 -15.79 41.54 35.66
N GLU A 455 -16.94 41.00 36.07
CA GLU A 455 -17.99 41.86 36.60
C GLU A 455 -18.01 41.70 38.12
N ARG A 456 -18.00 42.84 38.81
CA ARG A 456 -18.14 43.00 40.25
C ARG A 456 -19.33 43.92 40.47
N THR A 457 -20.41 43.40 41.04
CA THR A 457 -21.37 44.12 41.89
C THR A 457 -21.96 43.10 42.85
#